data_AF-A0A963MGJ4-F1
#
_entry.id   AF-A0A963MGJ4-F1
#
_cell.length_a   1.000
_cell.length_b   1.000
_cell.length_c   1.000
_cell.angle_alpha   90.00
_cell.angle_beta   90.00
_cell.angle_gamma   90.00
#
_symmetry.space_group_name_H-M   'P 1'
#
loop_
_entity.id
_entity.type
_entity.pdbx_description
1 polymer ?
#
loop_
_entity_poly.entity_id
_entity_poly.type
_entity_poly.pdbx_seq_one_letter_code
_entity_poly.pdbx_strand_id
1 'polypeptide(L)'
;TYFASDIAYHLNKYERGFDRVIDIWGADHHGYIPRVRGAIAALGLPPEKLEVALVQFAVLYRNGQKAAMSTRSGEFVTLRDLRTDVGNDACRFFYVLRKSDQHLDFDLDLATSQSNENPVYYIQYAHARVCSVLAQWGGVARDLLDADAAQLASERELGLCARLAAFPEAVQSAAADYAPHQIAFYLKDLAGEFHSWYNAERMLVEDEAQMMARLALAAAVRQTLANGLALLGVSAPSSM
;
A
#
# COMPACT_ATOMS: atom_id res chain seq x y z
N THR A 1 6.56 -23.61 30.28
CA THR A 1 7.40 -23.29 29.09
C THR A 1 6.67 -22.26 28.27
N TYR A 2 7.35 -21.45 27.43
CA TYR A 2 6.69 -20.50 26.53
C TYR A 2 5.64 -21.18 25.64
N PHE A 3 5.92 -22.42 25.20
CA PHE A 3 4.98 -23.21 24.42
C PHE A 3 3.63 -23.47 25.11
N ALA A 4 3.60 -23.68 26.42
CA ALA A 4 2.33 -23.87 27.14
C ALA A 4 1.46 -22.59 27.08
N SER A 5 2.08 -21.42 27.18
CA SER A 5 1.41 -20.14 27.03
C SER A 5 0.88 -19.91 25.62
N ASP A 6 1.65 -20.28 24.58
CA ASP A 6 1.19 -20.20 23.19
C ASP A 6 -0.04 -21.06 22.94
N ILE A 7 -0.08 -22.28 23.48
CA ILE A 7 -1.23 -23.18 23.36
C ILE A 7 -2.46 -22.55 24.02
N ALA A 8 -2.32 -22.09 25.27
CA ALA A 8 -3.43 -21.47 25.99
C ALA A 8 -3.95 -20.23 25.26
N TYR A 9 -3.06 -19.41 24.69
CA TYR A 9 -3.47 -18.24 23.92
C TYR A 9 -4.14 -18.61 22.59
N HIS A 10 -3.67 -19.63 21.89
CA HIS A 10 -4.33 -20.14 20.69
C HIS A 10 -5.71 -20.71 21.00
N LEU A 11 -5.87 -21.48 22.08
CA LEU A 11 -7.18 -21.93 22.55
C LEU A 11 -8.13 -20.74 22.74
N ASN A 12 -7.67 -19.70 23.45
CA ASN A 12 -8.47 -18.49 23.65
C ASN A 12 -8.82 -17.78 22.32
N LYS A 13 -7.92 -17.73 21.32
CA LYS A 13 -8.23 -17.16 20.00
C LYS A 13 -9.35 -17.94 19.29
N TYR A 14 -9.34 -19.27 19.39
CA TYR A 14 -10.34 -20.14 18.77
C TYR A 14 -11.71 -20.05 19.46
N GLU A 15 -11.73 -19.94 20.80
CA GLU A 15 -12.96 -19.79 21.58
C GLU A 15 -13.73 -18.50 21.28
N ARG A 16 -13.07 -17.49 20.68
CA ARG A 16 -13.71 -16.25 20.21
C ARG A 16 -14.62 -16.46 18.98
N GLY A 17 -14.56 -17.62 18.33
CA GLY A 17 -15.50 -18.01 17.26
C GLY A 17 -15.16 -17.49 15.85
N PHE A 18 -13.91 -17.08 15.60
CA PHE A 18 -13.51 -16.62 14.26
C PHE A 18 -13.38 -17.76 13.24
N ASP A 19 -13.62 -17.44 11.96
CA ASP A 19 -13.43 -18.37 10.85
C ASP A 19 -11.96 -18.60 10.51
N ARG A 20 -11.12 -17.58 10.71
CA ARG A 20 -9.67 -17.63 10.45
C ARG A 20 -8.93 -16.99 11.63
N VAL A 21 -7.76 -17.53 11.94
CA VAL A 21 -6.82 -17.00 12.94
C VAL A 21 -5.52 -16.70 12.20
N ILE A 22 -5.18 -15.43 12.05
CA ILE A 22 -4.01 -15.02 11.27
C ILE A 22 -2.93 -14.52 12.24
N ASP A 23 -1.76 -15.15 12.15
CA ASP A 23 -0.57 -14.77 12.89
C ASP A 23 0.50 -14.23 11.93
N ILE A 24 1.24 -13.21 12.38
CA ILE A 24 2.35 -12.60 11.62
C ILE A 24 3.62 -12.83 12.43
N TRP A 25 4.52 -13.68 11.96
CA TRP A 25 5.75 -14.07 12.67
C TRP A 25 7.00 -13.72 11.85
N GLY A 26 8.16 -13.65 12.53
CA GLY A 26 9.45 -13.61 11.85
C GLY A 26 9.72 -14.92 11.11
N ALA A 27 10.39 -14.86 9.96
CA ALA A 27 10.71 -16.03 9.14
C ALA A 27 11.55 -17.10 9.87
N ASP A 28 12.32 -16.70 10.89
CA ASP A 28 13.07 -17.58 11.79
C ASP A 28 12.17 -18.51 12.63
N HIS A 29 10.87 -18.22 12.74
CA HIS A 29 9.89 -19.03 13.46
C HIS A 29 9.20 -20.09 12.59
N HIS A 30 9.59 -20.28 11.32
CA HIS A 30 8.92 -21.23 10.42
C HIS A 30 8.82 -22.65 11.01
N GLY A 31 9.88 -23.11 11.68
CA GLY A 31 9.96 -24.45 12.29
C GLY A 31 9.04 -24.62 13.51
N TYR A 32 8.50 -23.53 14.06
CA TYR A 32 7.58 -23.55 15.18
C TYR A 32 6.12 -23.78 14.73
N ILE A 33 5.80 -23.48 13.47
CA ILE A 33 4.44 -23.60 12.91
C ILE A 33 3.87 -25.02 13.05
N PRO A 34 4.57 -26.11 12.66
CA PRO A 34 4.02 -27.46 12.77
C PRO A 34 3.70 -27.84 14.22
N ARG A 35 4.49 -27.34 15.18
CA ARG A 35 4.31 -27.61 16.60
C ARG A 35 3.04 -26.93 17.15
N VAL A 36 2.77 -25.69 16.77
CA VAL A 36 1.54 -24.97 17.16
C VAL A 36 0.32 -25.59 16.51
N ARG A 37 0.38 -25.92 15.21
CA ARG A 37 -0.70 -26.64 14.51
C ARG A 37 -1.00 -27.98 15.16
N GLY A 38 0.03 -28.75 15.53
CA GLY A 38 -0.13 -30.02 16.24
C GLY A 38 -0.81 -29.86 17.59
N ALA A 39 -0.50 -28.81 18.35
CA ALA A 39 -1.17 -28.54 19.62
C ALA A 39 -2.65 -28.13 19.45
N ILE A 40 -2.96 -27.31 18.43
CA ILE A 40 -4.35 -26.96 18.09
C ILE A 40 -5.15 -28.23 17.76
N ALA A 41 -4.59 -29.12 16.93
CA ALA A 41 -5.22 -30.40 16.61
C ALA A 41 -5.42 -31.28 17.86
N ALA A 42 -4.43 -31.32 18.77
CA ALA A 42 -4.53 -32.08 20.03
C ALA A 42 -5.60 -31.53 20.99
N LEU A 43 -5.99 -30.26 20.86
CA LEU A 43 -7.12 -29.65 21.56
C LEU A 43 -8.47 -29.95 20.89
N GLY A 44 -8.50 -30.71 19.79
CA GLY A 44 -9.71 -30.99 19.02
C GLY A 44 -10.19 -29.81 18.18
N LEU A 45 -9.32 -28.82 17.92
CA LEU A 45 -9.62 -27.63 17.14
C LEU A 45 -9.09 -27.76 15.70
N PRO A 46 -9.73 -27.13 14.70
CA PRO A 46 -9.33 -27.22 13.29
C PRO A 46 -8.01 -26.48 13.01
N PRO A 47 -6.86 -27.15 12.82
CA PRO A 47 -5.57 -26.50 12.64
C PRO A 47 -5.48 -25.68 11.35
N GLU A 48 -6.28 -25.96 10.34
CA GLU A 48 -6.34 -25.26 9.05
C GLU A 48 -6.87 -23.82 9.17
N LYS A 49 -7.61 -23.50 10.24
CA LYS A 49 -8.03 -22.12 10.50
C LYS A 49 -6.86 -21.19 10.85
N LEU A 50 -5.75 -21.75 11.33
CA LEU A 50 -4.53 -20.98 11.58
C LEU A 50 -3.84 -20.68 10.24
N GLU A 51 -3.64 -19.42 9.96
CA GLU A 51 -2.82 -18.91 8.86
C GLU A 51 -1.62 -18.21 9.47
N VAL A 52 -0.41 -18.50 8.98
CA VAL A 52 0.82 -17.87 9.50
C VAL A 52 1.52 -17.17 8.34
N ALA A 53 1.50 -15.84 8.35
CA ALA A 53 2.29 -15.03 7.45
C ALA A 53 3.70 -14.85 8.04
N LEU A 54 4.72 -15.19 7.25
CA LEU A 54 6.11 -14.98 7.64
C LEU A 54 6.62 -13.65 7.08
N VAL A 55 7.29 -12.89 7.95
CA VAL A 55 7.97 -11.63 7.63
C VAL A 55 9.47 -11.86 7.68
N GLN A 56 10.14 -11.60 6.57
CA GLN A 56 11.59 -11.68 6.45
C GLN A 56 12.29 -10.47 7.06
N PHE A 57 13.59 -10.64 7.29
CA PHE A 57 14.44 -9.57 7.78
C PHE A 57 14.59 -8.44 6.76
N ALA A 58 14.57 -7.21 7.27
CA ALA A 58 14.94 -6.02 6.54
C ALA A 58 16.40 -5.64 6.81
N VAL A 59 17.08 -5.16 5.77
CA VAL A 59 18.43 -4.59 5.84
C VAL A 59 18.34 -3.13 5.45
N LEU A 60 18.83 -2.25 6.30
CA LEU A 60 18.83 -0.81 6.03
C LEU A 60 20.09 -0.44 5.25
N TYR A 61 19.94 0.40 4.24
CA TYR A 61 21.03 0.95 3.43
C TYR A 61 21.00 2.48 3.50
N ARG A 62 22.19 3.09 3.54
CA ARG A 62 22.42 4.54 3.43
C ARG A 62 23.69 4.78 2.61
N ASN A 63 23.62 5.68 1.65
CA ASN A 63 24.63 5.98 0.66
C ASN A 63 25.16 4.72 -0.05
N GLY A 64 24.26 3.80 -0.39
CA GLY A 64 24.60 2.50 -0.99
C GLY A 64 25.36 1.52 -0.09
N GLN A 65 25.59 1.87 1.18
CA GLN A 65 26.25 1.01 2.17
C GLN A 65 25.24 0.50 3.18
N LYS A 66 25.42 -0.74 3.64
CA LYS A 66 24.61 -1.30 4.72
C LYS A 66 24.77 -0.40 5.95
N ALA A 67 23.67 0.20 6.40
CA ALA A 67 23.67 1.01 7.61
C ALA A 67 24.11 0.11 8.77
N ALA A 68 25.13 0.54 9.50
CA ALA A 68 25.66 -0.26 10.59
C ALA A 68 24.58 -0.43 11.66
N MET A 69 24.11 -1.66 11.87
CA MET A 69 23.58 -2.04 13.19
C MET A 69 24.80 -2.05 14.11
N SER A 70 24.91 -1.08 15.02
CA SER A 70 26.15 -0.69 15.71
C SER A 70 27.12 -1.83 15.98
N THR A 71 28.25 -1.80 15.30
CA THR A 71 29.47 -2.48 15.72
C THR A 71 30.20 -1.56 16.70
N ARG A 72 29.85 -1.67 18.00
CA ARG A 72 30.70 -1.51 19.21
C ARG A 72 29.97 -1.02 20.48
N SER A 73 28.65 -0.90 20.47
CA SER A 73 27.88 -0.60 21.70
C SER A 73 26.48 -1.22 21.78
N GLY A 74 26.09 -2.10 20.84
CA GLY A 74 24.77 -2.74 20.89
C GLY A 74 23.60 -1.80 20.53
N GLU A 75 23.84 -0.74 19.76
CA GLU A 75 22.77 0.11 19.25
C GLU A 75 22.04 -0.58 18.08
N PHE A 76 20.82 -1.02 18.35
CA PHE A 76 19.85 -1.38 17.32
C PHE A 76 19.22 -0.10 16.78
N VAL A 77 18.99 -0.02 15.46
CA VAL A 77 18.17 1.06 14.89
C VAL A 77 16.74 0.85 15.37
N THR A 78 16.21 1.78 16.16
CA THR A 78 14.84 1.66 16.62
C THR A 78 13.86 2.08 15.53
N LEU A 79 12.64 1.53 15.56
CA LEU A 79 11.58 1.98 14.65
C LEU A 79 11.26 3.47 14.86
N ARG A 80 11.49 4.01 16.07
CA ARG A 80 11.31 5.44 16.36
C ARG A 80 12.32 6.29 15.59
N ASP A 81 13.58 5.89 15.60
CA ASP A 81 14.64 6.61 14.88
C ASP A 81 14.39 6.53 13.38
N LEU A 82 14.08 5.34 12.87
CA LEU A 82 13.76 5.15 11.45
C LEU A 82 12.60 6.07 10.99
N ARG A 83 11.51 6.11 11.76
CA ARG A 83 10.35 6.98 11.46
C ARG A 83 10.68 8.47 11.57
N THR A 84 11.63 8.85 12.42
CA THR A 84 12.09 10.23 12.56
C THR A 84 12.91 10.64 11.35
N ASP A 85 13.73 9.73 10.83
CA ASP A 85 14.59 9.94 9.67
C ASP A 85 13.80 10.02 8.35
N VAL A 86 12.90 9.06 8.10
CA VAL A 86 12.23 8.93 6.79
C VAL A 86 10.76 9.38 6.79
N GLY A 87 10.18 9.62 7.96
CA GLY A 87 8.74 9.90 8.11
C GLY A 87 7.87 8.64 8.15
N ASN A 88 6.65 8.79 8.67
CA ASN A 88 5.72 7.66 8.88
C ASN A 88 5.29 7.00 7.56
N ASP A 89 4.98 7.82 6.56
CA ASP A 89 4.45 7.36 5.28
C ASP A 89 5.47 6.54 4.50
N ALA A 90 6.69 7.06 4.33
CA ALA A 90 7.77 6.34 3.67
C ALA A 90 8.14 5.07 4.44
N CYS A 91 8.23 5.14 5.77
CA CYS A 91 8.49 3.96 6.59
C CYS A 91 7.46 2.86 6.32
N ARG A 92 6.16 3.15 6.40
CA ARG A 92 5.10 2.15 6.17
C ARG A 92 5.12 1.64 4.74
N PHE A 93 5.21 2.55 3.76
CA PHE A 93 5.11 2.19 2.36
C PHE A 93 6.25 1.26 1.93
N PHE A 94 7.49 1.53 2.34
CA PHE A 94 8.65 0.71 1.99
C PHE A 94 8.59 -0.69 2.61
N TYR A 95 8.12 -0.84 3.84
CA TYR A 95 7.92 -2.17 4.44
C TYR A 95 6.83 -2.98 3.73
N VAL A 96 5.83 -2.31 3.15
CA VAL A 96 4.75 -2.96 2.39
C VAL A 96 5.10 -3.15 0.92
N LEU A 97 6.14 -2.50 0.37
CA LEU A 97 6.47 -2.54 -1.06
C LEU A 97 7.05 -3.90 -1.53
N ARG A 98 7.20 -4.87 -0.63
CA ARG A 98 7.68 -6.21 -0.92
C ARG A 98 6.77 -7.25 -0.31
N LYS A 99 6.75 -8.44 -0.90
CA LYS A 99 6.09 -9.59 -0.30
C LYS A 99 6.76 -9.90 1.03
N SER A 100 5.98 -10.23 2.05
CA SER A 100 6.48 -10.36 3.42
C SER A 100 7.54 -11.45 3.56
N ASP A 101 7.48 -12.50 2.73
CA ASP A 101 8.42 -13.62 2.75
C ASP A 101 9.72 -13.38 1.96
N GLN A 102 9.94 -12.15 1.48
CA GLN A 102 11.16 -11.73 0.79
C GLN A 102 12.00 -10.77 1.63
N HIS A 103 13.33 -10.90 1.52
CA HIS A 103 14.25 -9.92 2.12
C HIS A 103 13.98 -8.51 1.59
N LEU A 104 13.96 -7.55 2.50
CA LEU A 104 13.74 -6.14 2.17
C LEU A 104 15.05 -5.37 2.34
N ASP A 105 15.58 -4.85 1.24
CA ASP A 105 16.61 -3.82 1.27
C ASP A 105 15.92 -2.46 1.35
N PHE A 106 15.98 -1.84 2.52
CA PHE A 106 15.37 -0.55 2.80
C PHE A 106 16.39 0.56 2.52
N ASP A 107 16.23 1.26 1.42
CA ASP A 107 17.05 2.41 1.05
C ASP A 107 16.54 3.70 1.74
N LEU A 108 17.32 4.20 2.69
CA LEU A 108 16.96 5.40 3.48
C LEU A 108 17.05 6.69 2.66
N ASP A 109 17.93 6.75 1.67
CA ASP A 109 18.08 7.93 0.83
C ASP A 109 16.91 8.02 -0.15
N LEU A 110 16.54 6.87 -0.74
CA LEU A 110 15.36 6.80 -1.60
C LEU A 110 14.10 7.18 -0.82
N ALA A 111 13.94 6.66 0.39
CA ALA A 111 12.77 6.91 1.24
C ALA A 111 12.60 8.37 1.66
N THR A 112 13.71 9.12 1.78
CA THR A 112 13.70 10.57 2.09
C THR A 112 13.65 11.46 0.85
N SER A 113 13.94 10.93 -0.35
CA SER A 113 13.99 11.73 -1.56
C SER A 113 12.62 12.20 -2.02
N GLN A 114 12.55 13.45 -2.51
CA GLN A 114 11.38 14.00 -3.21
C GLN A 114 11.57 13.84 -4.73
N SER A 115 11.66 12.58 -5.17
CA SER A 115 11.96 12.23 -6.57
C SER A 115 10.90 11.28 -7.13
N ASN A 116 10.84 11.16 -8.46
CA ASN A 116 9.98 10.18 -9.12
C ASN A 116 10.40 8.73 -8.84
N GLU A 117 11.63 8.51 -8.36
CA GLU A 117 12.11 7.19 -7.97
C GLU A 117 11.51 6.75 -6.63
N ASN A 118 11.18 7.72 -5.75
CA ASN A 118 10.50 7.44 -4.49
C ASN A 118 9.01 7.14 -4.74
N PRO A 119 8.55 5.90 -4.58
CA PRO A 119 7.20 5.52 -4.95
C PRO A 119 6.13 6.19 -4.06
N VAL A 120 6.40 6.43 -2.77
CA VAL A 120 5.41 7.11 -1.92
C VAL A 120 5.23 8.56 -2.35
N TYR A 121 6.33 9.28 -2.58
CA TYR A 121 6.29 10.65 -3.09
C TYR A 121 5.59 10.71 -4.45
N TYR A 122 5.92 9.80 -5.36
CA TYR A 122 5.36 9.75 -6.71
C TYR A 122 3.83 9.59 -6.72
N ILE A 123 3.31 8.71 -5.86
CA ILE A 123 1.87 8.45 -5.70
C ILE A 123 1.17 9.62 -5.00
N GLN A 124 1.74 10.12 -3.91
CA GLN A 124 1.18 11.27 -3.18
C GLN A 124 1.15 12.53 -4.05
N TYR A 125 2.17 12.71 -4.89
CA TYR A 125 2.23 13.83 -5.83
C TYR A 125 1.17 13.73 -6.93
N ALA A 126 0.87 12.53 -7.44
CA ALA A 126 -0.27 12.33 -8.35
C ALA A 126 -1.59 12.75 -7.69
N HIS A 127 -1.82 12.31 -6.44
CA HIS A 127 -3.02 12.67 -5.69
C HIS A 127 -3.13 14.19 -5.44
N ALA A 128 -2.06 14.83 -4.98
CA ALA A 128 -2.01 16.27 -4.76
C ALA A 128 -2.23 17.07 -6.06
N ARG A 129 -1.66 16.59 -7.17
CA ARG A 129 -1.86 17.22 -8.49
C ARG A 129 -3.31 17.18 -8.94
N VAL A 130 -3.99 16.05 -8.78
CA VAL A 130 -5.43 16.00 -9.07
C VAL A 130 -6.21 16.99 -8.19
N CYS A 131 -5.88 17.06 -6.90
CA CYS A 131 -6.49 18.03 -5.99
C CYS A 131 -6.32 19.47 -6.50
N SER A 132 -5.12 19.83 -6.95
CA SER A 132 -4.83 21.15 -7.53
C SER A 132 -5.65 21.44 -8.80
N VAL A 133 -5.79 20.46 -9.70
CA VAL A 133 -6.60 20.63 -10.93
C VAL A 133 -8.07 20.86 -10.59
N LEU A 134 -8.63 20.06 -9.68
CA LEU A 134 -10.01 20.20 -9.25
C LEU A 134 -10.25 21.55 -8.54
N ALA A 135 -9.27 22.01 -7.76
CA ALA A 135 -9.31 23.33 -7.13
C ALA A 135 -9.24 24.47 -8.16
N GLN A 136 -8.42 24.32 -9.21
CA GLN A 136 -8.31 25.30 -10.30
C GLN A 136 -9.60 25.40 -11.14
N TRP A 137 -10.29 24.27 -11.35
CA TRP A 137 -11.60 24.27 -12.00
C TRP A 137 -12.64 25.07 -11.21
N GLY A 138 -12.62 24.98 -9.88
CA GLY A 138 -13.46 25.80 -8.99
C GLY A 138 -14.95 25.44 -8.99
N GLY A 139 -15.36 24.34 -9.62
CA GLY A 139 -16.74 23.86 -9.63
C GLY A 139 -17.10 22.94 -8.45
N VAL A 140 -18.31 22.38 -8.48
CA VAL A 140 -18.84 21.51 -7.42
C VAL A 140 -18.64 20.05 -7.79
N ALA A 141 -17.99 19.27 -6.92
CA ALA A 141 -17.68 17.86 -7.20
C ALA A 141 -18.91 16.99 -7.54
N ARG A 142 -20.12 17.39 -7.12
CA ARG A 142 -21.36 16.71 -7.45
C ARG A 142 -21.67 16.77 -8.95
N ASP A 143 -21.30 17.84 -9.63
CA ASP A 143 -21.58 18.06 -11.05
C ASP A 143 -20.79 17.08 -11.93
N LEU A 144 -19.72 16.50 -11.40
CA LEU A 144 -18.92 15.47 -12.08
C LEU A 144 -19.63 14.12 -12.17
N LEU A 145 -20.66 13.87 -11.34
CA LEU A 145 -21.39 12.60 -11.35
C LEU A 145 -22.26 12.43 -12.60
N ASP A 146 -22.68 13.54 -13.19
CA ASP A 146 -23.54 13.58 -14.38
C ASP A 146 -22.71 13.80 -15.67
N ALA A 147 -21.38 13.78 -15.57
CA ALA A 147 -20.50 13.99 -16.72
C ALA A 147 -20.66 12.87 -17.77
N ASP A 148 -20.73 13.25 -19.04
CA ASP A 148 -20.83 12.31 -20.15
C ASP A 148 -19.50 11.59 -20.39
N ALA A 149 -19.39 10.37 -19.87
CA ALA A 149 -18.20 9.54 -20.05
C ALA A 149 -17.93 9.18 -21.53
N ALA A 150 -18.90 9.33 -22.45
CA ALA A 150 -18.68 9.11 -23.87
C ALA A 150 -17.72 10.14 -24.50
N GLN A 151 -17.43 11.25 -23.81
CA GLN A 151 -16.43 12.24 -24.23
C GLN A 151 -14.98 11.78 -23.96
N LEU A 152 -14.79 10.69 -23.20
CA LEU A 152 -13.49 10.06 -23.01
C LEU A 152 -13.19 9.13 -24.18
N ALA A 153 -12.24 9.50 -25.02
CA ALA A 153 -11.96 8.82 -26.29
C ALA A 153 -10.48 8.50 -26.51
N SER A 154 -9.58 9.17 -25.79
CA SER A 154 -8.15 8.93 -25.94
C SER A 154 -7.76 7.57 -25.38
N GLU A 155 -6.74 6.93 -25.95
CA GLU A 155 -6.22 5.64 -25.45
C GLU A 155 -5.76 5.75 -23.98
N ARG A 156 -5.27 6.92 -23.55
CA ARG A 156 -4.87 7.16 -22.16
C ARG A 156 -6.06 7.26 -21.23
N GLU A 157 -7.12 7.94 -21.66
CA GLU A 157 -8.38 8.07 -20.91
C GLU A 157 -9.02 6.69 -20.72
N LEU A 158 -9.16 5.93 -21.81
CA LEU A 158 -9.72 4.57 -21.78
C LEU A 158 -8.86 3.61 -20.95
N GLY A 159 -7.54 3.73 -21.04
CA GLY A 159 -6.60 2.97 -20.20
C GLY A 159 -6.79 3.23 -18.71
N LEU A 160 -6.92 4.49 -18.32
CA LEU A 160 -7.22 4.87 -16.94
C LEU A 160 -8.60 4.36 -16.48
N CYS A 161 -9.63 4.46 -17.32
CA CYS A 161 -10.95 3.88 -17.01
C CYS A 161 -10.85 2.38 -16.72
N ALA A 162 -10.13 1.64 -17.57
CA ALA A 162 -9.91 0.20 -17.38
C ALA A 162 -9.13 -0.10 -16.09
N ARG A 163 -8.06 0.67 -15.81
CA ARG A 163 -7.28 0.56 -14.57
C ARG A 163 -8.18 0.74 -13.35
N LEU A 164 -8.91 1.85 -13.30
CA LEU A 164 -9.83 2.19 -12.19
C LEU A 164 -10.89 1.11 -11.97
N ALA A 165 -11.47 0.57 -13.05
CA ALA A 165 -12.44 -0.52 -12.98
C ALA A 165 -11.86 -1.81 -12.37
N ALA A 166 -10.55 -2.06 -12.53
CA ALA A 166 -9.87 -3.22 -11.97
C ALA A 166 -9.48 -3.07 -10.49
N PHE A 167 -9.60 -1.87 -9.89
CA PHE A 167 -9.18 -1.65 -8.50
C PHE A 167 -9.88 -2.56 -7.47
N PRO A 168 -11.22 -2.77 -7.52
CA PRO A 168 -11.89 -3.63 -6.54
C PRO A 168 -11.39 -5.08 -6.59
N GLU A 169 -11.11 -5.61 -7.78
CA GLU A 169 -10.56 -6.95 -7.96
C GLU A 169 -9.11 -7.03 -7.45
N ALA A 170 -8.29 -6.00 -7.72
CA ALA A 170 -6.94 -5.91 -7.17
C ALA A 170 -6.94 -5.91 -5.63
N VAL A 171 -7.90 -5.22 -5.00
CA VAL A 171 -8.08 -5.23 -3.54
C VAL A 171 -8.49 -6.61 -3.03
N GLN A 172 -9.42 -7.28 -3.71
CA GLN A 172 -9.85 -8.63 -3.33
C GLN A 172 -8.72 -9.65 -3.45
N SER A 173 -7.94 -9.61 -4.54
CA SER A 173 -6.78 -10.48 -4.73
C SER A 173 -5.73 -10.24 -3.64
N ALA A 174 -5.38 -8.98 -3.38
CA ALA A 174 -4.40 -8.64 -2.35
C ALA A 174 -4.85 -9.10 -0.95
N ALA A 175 -6.15 -9.01 -0.66
CA ALA A 175 -6.70 -9.49 0.60
C ALA A 175 -6.71 -11.03 0.71
N ALA A 176 -7.08 -11.73 -0.36
CA ALA A 176 -7.10 -13.19 -0.41
C ALA A 176 -5.70 -13.80 -0.22
N ASP A 177 -4.69 -13.15 -0.82
CA ASP A 177 -3.29 -13.61 -0.81
C ASP A 177 -2.47 -13.07 0.36
N TYR A 178 -3.05 -12.24 1.24
CA TYR A 178 -2.32 -11.50 2.27
C TYR A 178 -1.14 -10.68 1.71
N ALA A 179 -1.35 -10.07 0.54
CA ALA A 179 -0.34 -9.48 -0.31
C ALA A 179 -0.53 -7.95 -0.46
N PRO A 180 -0.38 -7.15 0.62
CA PRO A 180 -0.63 -5.70 0.57
C PRO A 180 0.33 -4.96 -0.38
N HIS A 181 1.48 -5.52 -0.72
CA HIS A 181 2.41 -5.00 -1.73
C HIS A 181 1.76 -4.86 -3.13
N GLN A 182 0.76 -5.69 -3.45
CA GLN A 182 0.03 -5.58 -4.71
C GLN A 182 -0.72 -4.24 -4.81
N ILE A 183 -1.24 -3.72 -3.69
CA ILE A 183 -1.87 -2.40 -3.65
C ILE A 183 -0.83 -1.30 -3.91
N ALA A 184 0.36 -1.41 -3.32
CA ALA A 184 1.44 -0.45 -3.54
C ALA A 184 1.85 -0.38 -5.03
N PHE A 185 1.95 -1.54 -5.70
CA PHE A 185 2.24 -1.61 -7.13
C PHE A 185 1.11 -1.04 -7.98
N TYR A 186 -0.14 -1.43 -7.70
CA TYR A 186 -1.31 -0.89 -8.39
C TYR A 186 -1.35 0.64 -8.33
N LEU A 187 -1.10 1.23 -7.15
CA LEU A 187 -1.12 2.69 -6.97
C LEU A 187 0.03 3.37 -7.71
N LYS A 188 1.21 2.75 -7.75
CA LYS A 188 2.35 3.26 -8.52
C LYS A 188 2.03 3.30 -10.01
N ASP A 189 1.43 2.24 -10.53
CA ASP A 189 1.04 2.14 -11.94
C ASP A 189 -0.06 3.17 -12.28
N LEU A 190 -1.10 3.27 -11.45
CA LEU A 190 -2.16 4.27 -11.60
C LEU A 190 -1.61 5.71 -11.58
N ALA A 191 -0.68 6.00 -10.67
CA ALA A 191 -0.02 7.30 -10.61
C ALA A 191 0.78 7.56 -11.90
N GLY A 192 1.48 6.55 -12.42
CA GLY A 192 2.24 6.66 -13.68
C GLY A 192 1.37 6.92 -14.90
N GLU A 193 0.27 6.19 -15.03
CA GLU A 193 -0.73 6.38 -16.09
C GLU A 193 -1.34 7.78 -16.01
N PHE A 194 -1.69 8.24 -14.80
CA PHE A 194 -2.20 9.60 -14.58
C PHE A 194 -1.18 10.67 -14.97
N HIS A 195 0.08 10.55 -14.53
CA HIS A 195 1.12 11.53 -14.89
C HIS A 195 1.34 11.57 -16.40
N SER A 196 1.32 10.42 -17.07
CA SER A 196 1.44 10.33 -18.53
C SER A 196 0.28 11.04 -19.24
N TRP A 197 -0.95 10.82 -18.78
CA TRP A 197 -2.14 11.48 -19.30
C TRP A 197 -2.12 13.00 -19.05
N TYR A 198 -1.87 13.43 -17.81
CA TYR A 198 -1.81 14.84 -17.44
C TYR A 198 -0.77 15.63 -18.24
N ASN A 199 0.39 15.03 -18.53
CA ASN A 199 1.44 15.69 -19.31
C ASN A 199 1.12 15.76 -20.80
N ALA A 200 0.35 14.80 -21.33
CA ALA A 200 0.03 14.72 -22.75
C ALA A 200 -1.23 15.52 -23.13
N GLU A 201 -2.20 15.61 -22.22
CA GLU A 201 -3.54 16.12 -22.52
C GLU A 201 -4.00 17.15 -21.49
N ARG A 202 -4.42 18.32 -21.97
CA ARG A 202 -4.94 19.38 -21.10
C ARG A 202 -6.31 18.99 -20.55
N MET A 203 -6.48 19.04 -19.23
CA MET A 203 -7.75 18.71 -18.58
C MET A 203 -8.76 19.86 -18.64
N LEU A 204 -8.31 21.09 -18.38
CA LEU A 204 -9.16 22.29 -18.41
C LEU A 204 -9.17 22.87 -19.83
N VAL A 205 -10.19 22.49 -20.61
CA VAL A 205 -10.38 22.85 -22.03
C VAL A 205 -11.66 23.68 -22.21
N GLU A 206 -11.82 24.27 -23.40
CA GLU A 206 -12.98 25.12 -23.73
C GLU A 206 -14.28 24.31 -23.91
N ASP A 207 -14.18 23.08 -24.41
CA ASP A 207 -15.33 22.18 -24.51
C ASP A 207 -15.74 21.70 -23.12
N GLU A 208 -16.88 22.20 -22.65
CA GLU A 208 -17.40 21.92 -21.32
C GLU A 208 -17.69 20.43 -21.11
N ALA A 209 -18.26 19.74 -22.10
CA ALA A 209 -18.60 18.32 -21.97
C ALA A 209 -17.33 17.47 -21.83
N GLN A 210 -16.31 17.75 -22.66
CA GLN A 210 -15.03 17.08 -22.56
C GLN A 210 -14.30 17.42 -21.25
N MET A 211 -14.27 18.69 -20.85
CA MET A 211 -13.67 19.13 -19.59
C MET A 211 -14.29 18.39 -18.41
N MET A 212 -15.62 18.34 -18.33
CA MET A 212 -16.34 17.68 -17.24
C MET A 212 -16.05 16.18 -17.18
N ALA A 213 -16.00 15.51 -18.34
CA ALA A 213 -15.65 14.08 -18.41
C ALA A 213 -14.21 13.82 -17.92
N ARG A 214 -13.25 14.65 -18.31
CA ARG A 214 -11.85 14.57 -17.84
C ARG A 214 -11.73 14.84 -16.34
N LEU A 215 -12.45 15.84 -15.83
CA LEU A 215 -12.46 16.14 -14.40
C LEU A 215 -13.09 15.00 -13.58
N ALA A 216 -14.14 14.36 -14.09
CA ALA A 216 -14.74 13.18 -13.48
C ALA A 216 -13.74 12.01 -13.43
N LEU A 217 -13.03 11.74 -14.54
CA LEU A 217 -11.98 10.72 -14.57
C LEU A 217 -10.85 11.04 -13.57
N ALA A 218 -10.39 12.29 -13.53
CA ALA A 218 -9.38 12.72 -12.56
C ALA A 218 -9.89 12.54 -11.11
N ALA A 219 -11.13 12.92 -10.81
CA ALA A 219 -11.72 12.73 -9.49
C ALA A 219 -11.77 11.24 -9.08
N ALA A 220 -12.05 10.33 -10.01
CA ALA A 220 -12.00 8.88 -9.79
C ALA A 220 -10.57 8.38 -9.52
N VAL A 221 -9.56 8.91 -10.23
CA VAL A 221 -8.14 8.66 -9.93
C VAL A 221 -7.81 9.10 -8.50
N ARG A 222 -8.16 10.32 -8.11
CA ARG A 222 -7.93 10.84 -6.74
C ARG A 222 -8.56 9.94 -5.69
N GLN A 223 -9.83 9.54 -5.88
CA GLN A 223 -10.53 8.68 -4.93
C GLN A 223 -9.84 7.32 -4.79
N THR A 224 -9.41 6.73 -5.90
CA THR A 224 -8.73 5.43 -5.91
C THR A 224 -7.36 5.51 -5.24
N LEU A 225 -6.59 6.56 -5.52
CA LEU A 225 -5.31 6.82 -4.85
C LEU A 225 -5.50 6.98 -3.35
N ALA A 226 -6.46 7.80 -2.92
CA ALA A 226 -6.77 8.01 -1.50
C ALA A 226 -7.18 6.70 -0.80
N ASN A 227 -8.05 5.91 -1.43
CA ASN A 227 -8.52 4.63 -0.88
C ASN A 227 -7.36 3.65 -0.73
N GLY A 228 -6.52 3.48 -1.76
CA GLY A 228 -5.38 2.57 -1.69
C GLY A 228 -4.33 3.02 -0.68
N LEU A 229 -3.99 4.30 -0.63
CA LEU A 229 -3.07 4.84 0.38
C LEU A 229 -3.60 4.61 1.80
N ALA A 230 -4.90 4.81 2.02
CA ALA A 230 -5.55 4.53 3.30
C ALA A 230 -5.47 3.04 3.71
N LEU A 231 -5.65 2.10 2.76
CA LEU A 231 -5.46 0.67 3.01
C LEU A 231 -4.03 0.33 3.46
N LEU A 232 -3.02 1.06 2.95
CA LEU A 232 -1.63 0.93 3.36
C LEU A 232 -1.29 1.69 4.66
N GLY A 233 -2.24 2.50 5.16
CA GLY A 233 -2.05 3.40 6.30
C GLY A 233 -1.08 4.54 6.01
N VAL A 234 -1.04 5.01 4.76
CA VAL A 234 -0.21 6.10 4.26
C VAL A 234 -1.11 7.30 3.95
N SER A 235 -0.64 8.52 4.20
CA SER A 235 -1.45 9.71 3.94
C SER A 235 -1.63 10.01 2.44
N ALA A 236 -2.75 10.66 2.11
CA ALA A 236 -3.06 11.15 0.75
C ALA A 236 -3.16 12.69 0.79
N PRO A 237 -2.03 13.41 0.73
CA PRO A 237 -2.02 14.86 0.90
C PRO A 237 -2.71 15.56 -0.28
N SER A 238 -3.47 16.61 0.01
CA SER A 238 -4.11 17.44 -1.02
C SER A 238 -3.16 18.44 -1.69
N SER A 239 -1.97 18.64 -1.11
CA SER A 239 -0.89 19.50 -1.61
C SER A 239 0.45 18.91 -1.17
N MET A 240 1.46 18.99 -2.04
CA MET A 240 2.83 18.48 -1.83
C MET A 240 3.84 19.56 -2.20
#